data_AF-A0A913ZKM7-F1
#
_entry.id   AF-A0A913ZKM7-F1
#
_cell.length_a   1.000
_cell.length_b   1.000
_cell.length_c   1.000
_cell.angle_alpha   90.00
_cell.angle_beta   90.00
_cell.angle_gamma   90.00
#
_symmetry.space_group_name_H-M   'P 1'
#
loop_
_entity.id
_entity.type
_entity.pdbx_description
1 polymer ?
#
loop_
_entity_poly.entity_id
_entity_poly.type
_entity_poly.pdbx_seq_one_letter_code
_entity_poly.pdbx_strand_id
1 'polypeptide(L)'
;MTIHHKLQKTVWQNDETYLRNVEREVLIPKKMRDKAKVQCAQYVDAFTKCCQDSGLAMAIKCRKENSELKECVTKYYKDPEFFEMCKQEYLAERAEFRATGITKKKKKLLEQQQQAEQDQQQPT
;
A
#
# COMPACT_ATOMS: atom_id res chain seq x y z
N MET A 1 -14.37 -29.80 -9.06
CA MET A 1 -13.89 -28.90 -7.98
C MET A 1 -13.82 -29.69 -6.68
N THR A 2 -12.62 -29.94 -6.18
CA THR A 2 -12.30 -30.81 -5.03
C THR A 2 -12.73 -30.20 -3.70
N ILE A 3 -13.09 -31.05 -2.73
CA ILE A 3 -13.61 -30.70 -1.39
C ILE A 3 -12.73 -29.67 -0.66
N HIS A 4 -11.40 -29.74 -0.84
CA HIS A 4 -10.43 -28.75 -0.31
C HIS A 4 -10.74 -27.31 -0.72
N HIS A 5 -11.16 -27.08 -1.97
CA HIS A 5 -11.44 -25.73 -2.46
C HIS A 5 -12.73 -25.15 -1.85
N LYS A 6 -13.71 -26.01 -1.55
CA LYS A 6 -14.93 -25.59 -0.83
C LYS A 6 -14.64 -25.24 0.62
N LEU A 7 -13.83 -26.05 1.31
CA LEU A 7 -13.42 -25.80 2.71
C LEU A 7 -12.59 -24.52 2.85
N GLN A 8 -11.65 -24.25 1.95
CA GLN A 8 -10.88 -23.00 1.97
C GLN A 8 -11.76 -21.76 1.73
N LYS A 9 -12.82 -21.90 0.92
CA LYS A 9 -13.75 -20.81 0.61
C LYS A 9 -14.62 -20.45 1.82
N THR A 10 -15.11 -21.42 2.59
CA THR A 10 -15.89 -21.17 3.81
C THR A 10 -15.04 -20.58 4.95
N VAL A 11 -13.75 -20.92 5.04
CA VAL A 11 -12.83 -20.33 6.04
C VAL A 11 -12.62 -18.82 5.76
N TRP A 12 -12.34 -18.44 4.50
CA TRP A 12 -12.18 -17.03 4.11
C TRP A 12 -13.42 -16.15 4.38
N GLN A 13 -14.62 -16.73 4.33
CA GLN A 13 -15.88 -16.01 4.54
C GLN A 13 -16.14 -15.70 6.00
N ASN A 14 -15.70 -16.57 6.91
CA ASN A 14 -16.04 -16.50 8.33
C ASN A 14 -14.86 -16.05 9.22
N ASP A 15 -13.63 -16.07 8.69
CA ASP A 15 -12.44 -15.66 9.42
C ASP A 15 -11.94 -14.28 8.93
N GLU A 16 -12.08 -13.28 9.79
CA GLU A 16 -11.60 -11.91 9.55
C GLU A 16 -10.06 -11.80 9.60
N THR A 17 -9.36 -12.80 10.15
CA THR A 17 -7.90 -12.82 10.26
C THR A 17 -7.22 -13.61 9.13
N TYR A 18 -7.96 -14.51 8.47
CA TYR A 18 -7.42 -15.33 7.38
C TYR A 18 -6.97 -14.47 6.19
N LEU A 19 -5.75 -14.73 5.70
CA LEU A 19 -5.17 -14.10 4.52
C LEU A 19 -5.10 -15.08 3.35
N ARG A 20 -5.72 -14.71 2.23
CA ARG A 20 -5.57 -15.37 0.93
C ARG A 20 -4.15 -15.18 0.41
N ASN A 21 -3.71 -16.08 -0.48
CA ASN A 21 -2.38 -15.99 -1.10
C ASN A 21 -2.15 -14.62 -1.74
N VAL A 22 -3.13 -14.08 -2.47
CA VAL A 22 -3.05 -12.75 -3.08
C VAL A 22 -2.90 -11.64 -2.03
N GLU A 23 -3.53 -11.77 -0.87
CA GLU A 23 -3.42 -10.77 0.20
C GLU A 23 -2.04 -10.79 0.84
N ARG A 24 -1.56 -12.00 1.15
CA ARG A 24 -0.25 -12.22 1.79
C ARG A 24 0.93 -11.92 0.87
N GLU A 25 0.85 -12.29 -0.40
CA GLU A 25 1.99 -12.26 -1.34
C GLU A 25 1.98 -11.04 -2.26
N VAL A 26 0.84 -10.34 -2.37
CA VAL A 26 0.70 -9.20 -3.29
C VAL A 26 0.20 -7.94 -2.59
N LEU A 27 -0.96 -7.99 -1.93
CA LEU A 27 -1.62 -6.76 -1.43
C LEU A 27 -0.91 -6.16 -0.21
N ILE A 28 -0.56 -6.98 0.78
CA ILE A 28 0.20 -6.51 1.96
C ILE A 28 1.62 -6.09 1.53
N PRO A 29 2.39 -6.88 0.76
CA PRO A 29 3.66 -6.44 0.18
C PRO A 29 3.61 -5.14 -0.61
N LYS A 30 2.53 -4.91 -1.38
CA LYS A 30 2.31 -3.64 -2.08
C LYS A 30 2.11 -2.49 -1.09
N LYS A 31 1.25 -2.67 -0.08
CA LYS A 31 1.03 -1.68 0.98
C LYS A 31 2.33 -1.33 1.71
N MET A 32 3.12 -2.33 2.08
CA MET A 32 4.44 -2.13 2.69
C MET A 32 5.32 -1.27 1.80
N ARG A 33 5.42 -1.60 0.51
CA ARG A 33 6.24 -0.82 -0.45
C ARG A 33 5.78 0.64 -0.54
N ASP A 34 4.48 0.88 -0.61
CA ASP A 34 3.92 2.22 -0.72
C ASP A 34 4.22 3.04 0.55
N LYS A 35 4.10 2.45 1.74
CA LYS A 35 4.44 3.12 3.02
C LYS A 35 5.95 3.30 3.19
N ALA A 36 6.76 2.32 2.79
CA ALA A 36 8.21 2.40 2.85
C ALA A 36 8.74 3.54 1.97
N LYS A 37 8.12 3.81 0.80
CA LYS A 37 8.48 4.96 -0.04
C LYS A 37 8.28 6.31 0.66
N VAL A 38 7.28 6.43 1.53
CA VAL A 38 7.08 7.65 2.35
C VAL A 38 8.22 7.82 3.33
N GLN A 39 8.67 6.74 3.97
CA GLN A 39 9.83 6.78 4.88
C GLN A 39 11.16 7.01 4.15
N CYS A 40 11.27 6.48 2.92
CA CYS A 40 12.42 6.62 2.04
C CYS A 40 12.34 7.85 1.12
N ALA A 41 11.57 8.89 1.47
CA ALA A 41 11.27 10.02 0.60
C ALA A 41 12.53 10.65 -0.02
N GLN A 42 13.60 10.86 0.76
CA GLN A 42 14.87 11.39 0.26
C GLN A 42 15.48 10.58 -0.90
N TYR A 43 15.36 9.25 -0.86
CA TYR A 43 15.87 8.36 -1.90
C TYR A 43 14.93 8.31 -3.11
N VAL A 44 13.62 8.44 -2.87
CA VAL A 44 12.63 8.61 -3.93
C VAL A 44 12.92 9.90 -4.69
N ASP A 45 13.14 11.01 -3.98
CA ASP A 45 13.43 12.32 -4.59
C ASP A 45 14.75 12.31 -5.36
N ALA A 46 15.81 11.72 -4.79
CA ALA A 46 17.10 11.58 -5.47
C ALA A 46 16.99 10.74 -6.75
N PHE A 47 16.29 9.60 -6.68
CA PHE A 47 16.04 8.77 -7.85
C PHE A 47 15.19 9.51 -8.89
N THR A 48 14.10 10.14 -8.49
CA THR A 48 13.23 10.92 -9.37
C THR A 48 13.98 12.06 -10.05
N LYS A 49 14.83 12.79 -9.32
CA LYS A 49 15.69 13.82 -9.90
C LYS A 49 16.63 13.25 -10.96
N CYS A 50 17.31 12.13 -10.66
CA CYS A 50 18.15 11.47 -11.65
C CYS A 50 17.36 11.03 -12.90
N CYS A 51 16.14 10.50 -12.72
CA CYS A 51 15.26 10.09 -13.82
C CYS A 51 14.92 11.27 -14.74
N GLN A 52 14.62 12.44 -14.15
CA GLN A 52 14.32 13.66 -14.89
C GLN A 52 15.54 14.14 -15.69
N ASP A 53 16.73 14.09 -15.10
CA ASP A 53 17.97 14.58 -15.73
C ASP A 53 18.53 13.62 -16.80
N SER A 54 18.26 12.32 -16.68
CA SER A 54 18.91 11.29 -17.50
C SER A 54 18.19 10.94 -18.80
N GLY A 55 16.91 11.31 -18.94
CA GLY A 55 16.09 10.99 -20.12
C GLY A 55 16.15 9.51 -20.51
N LEU A 56 16.47 9.22 -21.77
CA LEU A 56 16.57 7.85 -22.30
C LEU A 56 17.69 7.01 -21.66
N ALA A 57 18.70 7.64 -21.04
CA ALA A 57 19.84 6.94 -20.43
C ALA A 57 19.62 6.57 -18.95
N MET A 58 18.41 6.76 -18.42
CA MET A 58 18.05 6.56 -17.00
C MET A 58 18.50 5.20 -16.43
N ALA A 59 18.28 4.09 -17.14
CA ALA A 59 18.57 2.74 -16.63
C ALA A 59 20.08 2.47 -16.40
N ILE A 60 20.94 3.28 -17.02
CA ILE A 60 22.39 3.19 -16.85
C ILE A 60 22.87 4.24 -15.85
N LYS A 61 22.41 5.49 -16.00
CA LYS A 61 22.88 6.62 -15.17
C LYS A 61 22.36 6.56 -13.73
N CYS A 62 21.10 6.14 -13.52
CA CYS A 62 20.45 6.17 -12.21
C CYS A 62 20.57 4.86 -11.41
N ARG A 63 21.57 4.03 -11.71
CA ARG A 63 21.76 2.73 -11.03
C ARG A 63 22.10 2.90 -9.55
N LYS A 64 22.83 3.96 -9.21
CA LYS A 64 23.23 4.26 -7.84
C LYS A 64 22.01 4.63 -7.00
N GLU A 65 21.27 5.64 -7.42
CA GLU A 65 20.07 6.15 -6.74
C GLU A 65 19.00 5.06 -6.63
N ASN A 66 18.84 4.23 -7.68
CA ASN A 66 17.94 3.09 -7.63
C ASN A 66 18.38 2.03 -6.61
N SER A 67 19.69 1.79 -6.47
CA SER A 67 20.20 0.83 -5.49
C SER A 67 19.99 1.34 -4.06
N GLU A 68 20.27 2.62 -3.81
CA GLU A 68 20.02 3.26 -2.50
C GLU A 68 18.54 3.24 -2.12
N LEU A 69 17.65 3.59 -3.07
CA LEU A 69 16.21 3.49 -2.88
C LEU A 69 15.77 2.05 -2.61
N LYS A 70 16.29 1.08 -3.38
CA LYS A 70 15.98 -0.34 -3.20
C LYS A 70 16.44 -0.84 -1.84
N GLU A 71 17.62 -0.45 -1.38
CA GLU A 71 18.15 -0.82 -0.06
C GLU A 71 17.27 -0.28 1.06
N CYS A 72 16.88 0.99 0.99
CA CYS A 72 15.99 1.60 1.97
C CYS A 72 14.64 0.85 2.03
N VAL A 73 13.98 0.64 0.89
CA VAL A 73 12.69 -0.07 0.84
C VAL A 73 12.84 -1.53 1.29
N THR A 74 13.96 -2.18 0.99
CA THR A 74 14.21 -3.57 1.38
C THR A 74 14.36 -3.74 2.89
N LYS A 75 14.89 -2.74 3.62
CA LYS A 75 14.91 -2.76 5.09
C LYS A 75 13.51 -2.91 5.67
N TYR A 76 12.57 -2.07 5.23
CA TYR A 76 11.16 -2.15 5.66
C TYR A 76 10.48 -3.43 5.21
N TYR A 77 10.85 -3.97 4.04
CA TYR A 77 10.27 -5.23 3.56
C TYR A 77 10.66 -6.44 4.42
N LYS A 78 11.86 -6.42 5.02
CA LYS A 78 12.36 -7.49 5.89
C LYS A 78 11.97 -7.32 7.35
N ASP A 79 11.31 -6.21 7.70
CA ASP A 79 10.90 -5.89 9.05
C ASP A 79 9.56 -6.59 9.38
N PRO A 80 9.54 -7.56 10.31
CA PRO A 80 8.31 -8.28 10.68
C PRO A 80 7.30 -7.38 11.39
N GLU A 81 7.74 -6.36 12.15
CA GLU A 81 6.83 -5.42 12.82
C GLU A 81 6.13 -4.54 11.78
N PHE A 82 6.88 -4.10 10.78
CA PHE A 82 6.32 -3.35 9.65
C PHE A 82 5.32 -4.17 8.83
N PHE A 83 5.58 -5.48 8.67
CA PHE A 83 4.63 -6.39 8.03
C PHE A 83 3.33 -6.51 8.84
N GLU A 84 3.41 -6.76 10.15
CA GLU A 84 2.22 -6.92 10.99
C GLU A 84 1.39 -5.63 11.07
N MET A 85 2.04 -4.47 11.15
CA MET A 85 1.35 -3.17 11.04
C MET A 85 0.59 -3.04 9.71
N CYS A 86 1.25 -3.32 8.59
CA CYS A 86 0.60 -3.24 7.27
C CYS A 86 -0.53 -4.27 7.11
N LYS A 87 -0.38 -5.45 7.71
CA LYS A 87 -1.40 -6.50 7.75
C LYS A 87 -2.62 -6.06 8.54
N GLN A 88 -2.46 -5.50 9.74
CA GLN A 88 -3.57 -4.99 10.55
C GLN A 88 -4.35 -3.91 9.80
N GLU A 89 -3.65 -2.95 9.18
CA GLU A 89 -4.30 -1.93 8.34
C GLU A 89 -5.04 -2.53 7.14
N TYR A 90 -4.46 -3.54 6.49
CA TYR A 90 -5.12 -4.24 5.40
C TYR A 90 -6.41 -4.94 5.85
N LEU A 91 -6.37 -5.62 6.99
CA LEU A 91 -7.52 -6.32 7.56
C LEU A 91 -8.63 -5.33 7.94
N ALA A 92 -8.28 -4.19 8.54
CA ALA A 92 -9.24 -3.13 8.85
C ALA A 92 -9.91 -2.57 7.59
N GLU A 93 -9.14 -2.26 6.55
CA GLU A 93 -9.66 -1.80 5.25
C GLU A 93 -10.57 -2.84 4.60
N ARG A 94 -10.23 -4.13 4.73
CA ARG A 94 -11.02 -5.23 4.21
C ARG A 94 -12.35 -5.38 4.97
N ALA A 95 -12.31 -5.32 6.30
CA ALA A 95 -13.50 -5.38 7.14
C ALA A 95 -14.45 -4.21 6.84
N GLU A 96 -13.90 -3.00 6.69
CA GLU A 96 -14.67 -1.83 6.28
C GLU A 96 -15.31 -2.02 4.89
N PHE A 97 -14.56 -2.53 3.92
CA PHE A 97 -15.10 -2.82 2.59
C PHE A 97 -16.20 -3.88 2.63
N ARG A 98 -16.05 -4.92 3.47
CA ARG A 98 -17.08 -5.95 3.67
C ARG A 98 -18.35 -5.36 4.29
N ALA A 99 -18.22 -4.45 5.24
CA ALA A 99 -19.35 -3.82 5.92
C ALA A 99 -20.07 -2.79 5.05
N THR A 100 -19.33 -1.98 4.28
CA THR A 100 -19.88 -0.80 3.59
C THR A 100 -19.96 -0.93 2.07
N GLY A 101 -19.19 -1.85 1.47
CA GLY A 101 -19.01 -1.92 0.02
C GLY A 101 -18.20 -0.76 -0.58
N ILE A 102 -17.66 0.15 0.24
CA ILE A 102 -16.96 1.36 -0.23
C ILE A 102 -15.46 1.08 -0.33
N THR A 103 -14.89 1.30 -1.50
CA THR A 103 -13.44 1.15 -1.71
C THR A 103 -12.66 2.27 -1.02
N LYS A 104 -11.41 2.00 -0.60
CA LYS A 104 -10.50 3.01 -0.03
C LYS A 104 -10.37 4.27 -0.91
N LYS A 105 -10.38 4.12 -2.25
CA LYS A 105 -10.32 5.25 -3.18
C LYS A 105 -11.57 6.12 -3.09
N LYS A 106 -12.76 5.49 -3.07
CA LYS A 106 -14.03 6.19 -2.94
C LYS A 106 -14.16 6.86 -1.57
N LYS A 107 -13.73 6.19 -0.50
CA LYS A 107 -13.71 6.76 0.86
C LYS A 107 -12.89 8.05 0.92
N LYS A 108 -11.64 8.03 0.44
CA LYS A 108 -10.80 9.24 0.39
C LYS A 108 -11.45 10.39 -0.40
N LEU A 109 -12.14 10.09 -1.49
CA LEU A 109 -12.85 11.10 -2.28
C LEU A 109 -14.00 11.71 -1.47
N LEU A 110 -14.77 10.89 -0.76
CA LEU A 110 -15.87 11.37 0.09
C LEU A 110 -15.35 12.21 1.25
N GLU A 111 -14.26 11.79 1.92
CA GLU A 111 -13.61 12.55 2.98
C GLU A 111 -13.10 13.92 2.47
N GLN A 112 -12.51 13.97 1.28
CA GLN A 112 -12.05 15.21 0.65
C GLN A 112 -13.22 16.15 0.30
N GLN A 113 -14.35 15.60 -0.16
CA GLN A 113 -15.55 16.38 -0.44
C GLN A 113 -16.14 16.97 0.84
N GLN A 114 -16.23 16.17 1.90
CA GLN A 114 -16.71 16.63 3.22
C GLN A 114 -15.81 17.72 3.80
N GLN A 115 -14.48 17.57 3.69
CA GLN A 115 -13.54 18.59 4.14
C GLN A 115 -13.69 19.89 3.34
N ALA A 116 -13.81 19.79 2.00
CA ALA A 116 -13.99 20.95 1.15
C ALA A 116 -15.31 21.68 1.41
N GLU A 117 -16.37 20.95 1.77
CA GLU A 117 -17.66 21.52 2.18
C GLU A 117 -17.55 22.25 3.54
N GLN A 118 -16.84 21.64 4.51
CA GLN A 118 -16.59 22.25 5.83
C GLN A 118 -15.75 23.53 5.74
N ASP A 119 -14.69 23.52 4.93
CA ASP A 119 -13.82 24.68 4.72
C ASP A 119 -14.57 25.86 4.04
N GLN A 120 -15.62 25.57 3.27
CA GLN A 120 -16.49 26.58 2.66
C GLN A 120 -17.50 27.19 3.63
N GLN A 121 -17.78 26.52 4.76
CA GLN A 121 -18.82 26.90 5.73
C GLN A 121 -18.26 27.59 6.99
N GLN A 122 -16.94 27.70 7.12
CA GLN A 122 -16.29 28.59 8.09
C GLN A 122 -15.65 29.79 7.35
N PRO A 123 -16.39 30.88 7.11
CA PRO A 123 -15.76 32.14 6.73
C PRO A 123 -14.96 32.67 7.94
N THR A 124 -13.68 32.94 7.72
CA THR A 124 -12.82 33.71 8.65
C THR A 124 -13.40 35.07 8.99
#